data_AF-A0A356B3F8-F1
#
_entry.id   AF-A0A356B3F8-F1
#
_cell.length_a   1.000
_cell.length_b   1.000
_cell.length_c   1.000
_cell.angle_alpha   90.00
_cell.angle_beta   90.00
_cell.angle_gamma   90.00
#
_symmetry.space_group_name_H-M   'P 1'
#
loop_
_entity.id
_entity.type
_entity.pdbx_description
1 polymer ?
#
loop_
_entity_poly.entity_id
_entity_poly.type
_entity_poly.pdbx_seq_one_letter_code
_entity_poly.pdbx_strand_id
1 'polypeptide(L)'
;CLRGIQGAGANSESSIITDNVFETRYGIASTNTMPKLTATGNKFACSDEAVGLGTGVSSVDGTDIIDYFYNNNVFAPGKAPVIDYRSGTATPIAIPAKVHNETQKTGYASIQEAIEAAKEGDTIVVDSGTYTENITMKVKGVTLKTAEGAEKTLLNGEIIANADNITVEGFTIDGLNKDRCVQLNGANKVTVKNNVFKNCLRGIQGAGANSESSIITDNVFETRYGIASTNTMPKLTATGNKFACSDEAVGLGTGVSVIDDSDVAAYFYKNNTFIDGKAPVIDYRSGTATPVKKP
;
A
#
# COMPACT_ATOMS: atom_id res chain seq x y z
N CYS A 1 27.95 -11.92 12.90
CA CYS A 1 27.59 -11.85 14.35
C CYS A 1 26.73 -13.06 14.70
N LEU A 2 26.89 -13.67 15.88
CA LEU A 2 26.05 -14.81 16.31
C LEU A 2 24.62 -14.35 16.61
N ARG A 3 24.45 -13.30 17.41
CA ARG A 3 23.14 -12.75 17.79
C ARG A 3 23.06 -11.27 17.44
N GLY A 4 21.90 -10.81 16.98
CA GLY A 4 21.62 -9.38 16.77
C GLY A 4 21.49 -8.65 18.10
N ILE A 5 20.50 -9.04 18.90
CA ILE A 5 20.25 -8.51 20.25
C ILE A 5 20.03 -9.68 21.21
N GLN A 6 20.54 -9.56 22.43
CA GLN A 6 20.35 -10.53 23.51
C GLN A 6 19.88 -9.81 24.77
N GLY A 7 18.77 -10.29 25.36
CA GLY A 7 18.35 -9.80 26.67
C GLY A 7 19.35 -10.21 27.76
N ALA A 8 19.80 -9.26 28.57
CA ALA A 8 20.82 -9.47 29.61
C ALA A 8 20.22 -9.33 31.02
N GLY A 9 19.40 -10.30 31.44
CA GLY A 9 18.97 -10.45 32.84
C GLY A 9 18.00 -9.37 33.37
N ALA A 10 17.52 -9.58 34.61
CA ALA A 10 16.25 -9.11 35.17
C ALA A 10 16.09 -7.60 35.48
N ASN A 11 16.90 -6.70 34.91
CA ASN A 11 16.91 -5.28 35.29
C ASN A 11 16.38 -4.32 34.21
N SER A 12 15.89 -4.79 33.06
CA SER A 12 15.25 -3.90 32.08
C SER A 12 13.78 -3.69 32.44
N GLU A 13 13.36 -2.44 32.61
CA GLU A 13 11.95 -2.07 32.81
C GLU A 13 11.18 -1.96 31.47
N SER A 14 11.91 -1.65 30.40
CA SER A 14 11.44 -1.64 29.02
C SER A 14 12.63 -1.73 28.06
N SER A 15 12.36 -2.08 26.81
CA SER A 15 13.37 -2.05 25.74
C SER A 15 12.72 -1.57 24.45
N ILE A 16 13.46 -0.80 23.67
CA ILE A 16 13.00 -0.24 22.40
C ILE A 16 13.96 -0.75 21.31
N ILE A 17 13.41 -1.50 20.36
CA ILE A 17 14.12 -2.08 19.23
C ILE A 17 13.30 -1.74 18.00
N THR A 18 13.63 -0.66 17.30
CA THR A 18 12.85 -0.21 16.16
C THR A 18 13.68 -0.03 14.91
N ASP A 19 13.09 -0.34 13.76
CA ASP A 19 13.64 -0.05 12.43
C ASP A 19 15.02 -0.69 12.15
N ASN A 20 15.29 -1.86 12.74
CA ASN A 20 16.54 -2.60 12.52
C ASN A 20 16.39 -3.66 11.42
N VAL A 21 17.50 -4.00 10.76
CA VAL A 21 17.60 -5.14 9.84
C VAL A 21 18.48 -6.22 10.47
N PHE A 22 17.91 -7.41 10.67
CA PHE A 22 18.60 -8.57 11.26
C PHE A 22 18.97 -9.60 10.19
N GLU A 23 20.24 -9.59 9.76
CA GLU A 23 20.84 -10.57 8.84
C GLU A 23 21.83 -11.49 9.58
N THR A 24 21.52 -11.81 10.82
CA THR A 24 22.37 -12.63 11.70
C THR A 24 21.82 -14.04 11.85
N ARG A 25 22.56 -14.91 12.54
CA ARG A 25 22.07 -16.27 12.81
C ARG A 25 20.83 -16.26 13.72
N TYR A 26 20.87 -15.45 14.78
CA TYR A 26 19.78 -15.22 15.73
C TYR A 26 19.44 -13.72 15.79
N GLY A 27 18.20 -13.32 15.51
CA GLY A 27 17.79 -11.91 15.51
C GLY A 27 17.72 -11.33 16.93
N ILE A 28 16.53 -11.35 17.54
CA ILE A 28 16.35 -10.95 18.94
C ILE A 28 16.24 -12.21 19.81
N ALA A 29 17.29 -12.51 20.55
CA ALA A 29 17.29 -13.58 21.54
C ALA A 29 16.73 -13.08 22.88
N SER A 30 15.39 -13.09 23.00
CA SER A 30 14.65 -12.66 24.19
C SER A 30 14.26 -13.83 25.10
N THR A 31 15.07 -14.89 25.17
CA THR A 31 14.83 -16.00 26.13
C THR A 31 14.96 -15.55 27.59
N ASN A 32 15.62 -14.42 27.83
CA ASN A 32 15.67 -13.71 29.11
C ASN A 32 14.59 -12.61 29.19
N THR A 33 14.33 -12.07 30.37
CA THR A 33 13.29 -11.05 30.60
C THR A 33 13.46 -9.79 29.72
N MET A 34 12.42 -9.43 28.98
CA MET A 34 12.27 -8.17 28.23
C MET A 34 10.82 -7.69 28.39
N PRO A 35 10.44 -7.12 29.54
CA PRO A 35 9.08 -6.67 29.75
C PRO A 35 8.81 -5.39 28.95
N LYS A 36 7.56 -5.18 28.52
CA LYS A 36 7.14 -3.96 27.81
C LYS A 36 8.02 -3.63 26.61
N LEU A 37 8.30 -4.63 25.79
CA LEU A 37 9.14 -4.50 24.60
C LEU A 37 8.41 -3.72 23.51
N THR A 38 9.03 -2.63 23.06
CA THR A 38 8.66 -1.93 21.84
C THR A 38 9.53 -2.47 20.70
N ALA A 39 9.02 -3.45 19.96
CA ALA A 39 9.67 -4.02 18.77
C ALA A 39 8.87 -3.74 17.49
N THR A 40 9.19 -2.67 16.77
CA THR A 40 8.42 -2.22 15.60
C THR A 40 9.31 -1.86 14.41
N GLY A 41 8.85 -2.05 13.18
CA GLY A 41 9.58 -1.68 11.96
C GLY A 41 10.82 -2.54 11.66
N ASN A 42 11.11 -3.57 12.47
CA ASN A 42 12.28 -4.40 12.25
C ASN A 42 12.05 -5.39 11.10
N LYS A 43 13.14 -5.75 10.42
CA LYS A 43 13.16 -6.74 9.33
C LYS A 43 14.04 -7.92 9.74
N PHE A 44 13.50 -9.13 9.73
CA PHE A 44 14.20 -10.36 10.12
C PHE A 44 14.51 -11.22 8.91
N ALA A 45 15.78 -11.29 8.53
CA ALA A 45 16.31 -12.19 7.50
C ALA A 45 17.32 -13.18 8.11
N CYS A 46 17.02 -13.65 9.33
CA CYS A 46 17.90 -14.53 10.09
C CYS A 46 17.97 -15.95 9.51
N SER A 47 19.07 -16.66 9.76
CA SER A 47 19.26 -18.02 9.25
C SER A 47 18.67 -19.11 10.14
N ASP A 48 18.66 -18.94 11.47
CA ASP A 48 18.25 -19.99 12.43
C ASP A 48 17.05 -19.58 13.29
N GLU A 49 17.09 -18.38 13.90
CA GLU A 49 16.00 -17.86 14.74
C GLU A 49 15.79 -16.36 14.49
N ALA A 50 14.58 -15.94 14.19
CA ALA A 50 14.26 -14.52 14.04
C ALA A 50 14.10 -13.85 15.41
N VAL A 51 13.26 -14.46 16.26
CA VAL A 51 13.01 -14.01 17.63
C VAL A 51 12.84 -15.22 18.54
N GLY A 52 13.56 -15.24 19.66
CA GLY A 52 13.35 -16.21 20.73
C GLY A 52 12.54 -15.59 21.87
N LEU A 53 11.38 -16.16 22.21
CA LEU A 53 10.46 -15.61 23.21
C LEU A 53 10.55 -16.37 24.54
N GLY A 54 11.07 -15.73 25.58
CA GLY A 54 11.08 -16.25 26.96
C GLY A 54 9.85 -15.85 27.78
N THR A 55 9.69 -16.44 28.97
CA THR A 55 8.55 -16.17 29.89
C THR A 55 8.45 -14.73 30.38
N GLY A 56 9.56 -13.98 30.33
CA GLY A 56 9.62 -12.58 30.73
C GLY A 56 9.46 -11.58 29.58
N VAL A 57 9.06 -12.02 28.38
CA VAL A 57 8.83 -11.13 27.24
C VAL A 57 7.36 -10.74 27.17
N SER A 58 7.08 -9.45 27.12
CA SER A 58 5.73 -8.92 26.88
C SER A 58 5.81 -7.71 25.97
N SER A 59 4.76 -7.47 25.18
CA SER A 59 4.69 -6.27 24.35
C SER A 59 4.46 -5.03 25.21
N VAL A 60 4.86 -3.87 24.69
CA VAL A 60 4.61 -2.58 25.34
C VAL A 60 3.12 -2.25 25.49
N ASP A 61 2.26 -2.80 24.61
CA ASP A 61 0.83 -2.52 24.54
C ASP A 61 -0.06 -3.60 25.20
N GLY A 62 0.53 -4.69 25.70
CA GLY A 62 -0.18 -5.79 26.35
C GLY A 62 -0.89 -6.77 25.41
N THR A 63 -0.73 -6.65 24.09
CA THR A 63 -1.16 -7.68 23.13
C THR A 63 -0.33 -8.96 23.26
N ASP A 64 -0.79 -10.07 22.68
CA ASP A 64 0.04 -11.27 22.63
C ASP A 64 1.34 -10.96 21.88
N ILE A 65 2.47 -11.39 22.43
CA ILE A 65 3.79 -11.01 21.92
C ILE A 65 4.05 -11.56 20.51
N ILE A 66 3.46 -12.71 20.14
CA ILE A 66 3.61 -13.27 18.80
C ILE A 66 2.85 -12.40 17.81
N ASP A 67 1.59 -12.08 18.11
CA ASP A 67 0.76 -11.18 17.31
C ASP A 67 1.40 -9.79 17.20
N TYR A 68 1.97 -9.29 18.30
CA TYR A 68 2.69 -8.02 18.34
C TYR A 68 3.89 -8.04 17.38
N PHE A 69 4.73 -9.08 17.43
CA PHE A 69 5.86 -9.20 16.53
C PHE A 69 5.42 -9.28 15.08
N TYR A 70 4.43 -10.13 14.78
CA TYR A 70 3.87 -10.26 13.43
C TYR A 70 3.32 -8.93 12.92
N ASN A 71 2.47 -8.26 13.70
CA ASN A 71 1.80 -7.04 13.28
C ASN A 71 2.74 -5.85 13.11
N ASN A 72 3.85 -5.81 13.86
CA ASN A 72 4.73 -4.65 13.87
C ASN A 72 6.08 -4.86 13.17
N ASN A 73 6.38 -6.05 12.65
CA ASN A 73 7.68 -6.33 12.02
C ASN A 73 7.52 -7.11 10.70
N VAL A 74 8.61 -7.21 9.96
CA VAL A 74 8.68 -7.96 8.70
C VAL A 74 9.58 -9.17 8.88
N PHE A 75 9.05 -10.36 8.58
CA PHE A 75 9.80 -11.60 8.58
C PHE A 75 10.03 -12.04 7.14
N ALA A 76 11.28 -12.28 6.77
CA ALA A 76 11.61 -12.79 5.46
C ALA A 76 10.96 -14.19 5.28
N PRO A 77 10.09 -14.37 4.28
CA PRO A 77 9.38 -15.63 4.08
C PRO A 77 10.34 -16.80 3.87
N GLY A 78 10.01 -17.95 4.45
CA GLY A 78 10.84 -19.15 4.34
C GLY A 78 12.21 -19.06 5.04
N LYS A 79 12.44 -18.04 5.87
CA LYS A 79 13.64 -17.91 6.72
C LYS A 79 13.36 -18.41 8.15
N ALA A 80 14.13 -17.92 9.12
CA ALA A 80 14.06 -18.32 10.50
C ALA A 80 12.70 -18.05 11.16
N PRO A 81 12.15 -18.99 11.95
CA PRO A 81 10.91 -18.81 12.68
C PRO A 81 11.08 -17.90 13.91
N VAL A 82 9.95 -17.50 14.48
CA VAL A 82 9.88 -17.10 15.88
C VAL A 82 9.87 -18.39 16.70
N ILE A 83 10.67 -18.50 17.77
CA ILE A 83 10.70 -19.68 18.63
C ILE A 83 10.15 -19.29 20.00
N ASP A 84 9.07 -19.95 20.42
CA ASP A 84 8.45 -19.76 21.72
C ASP A 84 9.04 -20.74 22.74
N TYR A 85 9.67 -20.20 23.79
CA TYR A 85 10.27 -20.95 24.89
C TYR A 85 9.44 -20.85 26.18
N ARG A 86 8.30 -20.14 26.17
CA ARG A 86 7.50 -19.83 27.38
C ARG A 86 6.90 -21.08 28.04
N SER A 87 6.70 -22.15 27.28
CA SER A 87 6.24 -23.46 27.77
C SER A 87 7.37 -24.36 28.31
N GLY A 88 8.62 -23.89 28.27
CA GLY A 88 9.82 -24.68 28.60
C GLY A 88 10.30 -25.60 27.46
N THR A 89 9.57 -25.67 26.35
CA THR A 89 10.00 -26.38 25.12
C THR A 89 10.11 -25.40 23.97
N ALA A 90 11.23 -25.45 23.23
CA ALA A 90 11.45 -24.63 22.05
C ALA A 90 10.43 -25.00 20.96
N THR A 91 9.45 -24.12 20.74
CA THR A 91 8.34 -24.36 19.80
C THR A 91 8.45 -23.37 18.64
N PRO A 92 8.84 -23.82 17.43
CA PRO A 92 8.86 -22.97 16.25
C PRO A 92 7.45 -22.50 15.87
N ILE A 93 7.31 -21.20 15.62
CA ILE A 93 6.11 -20.55 15.13
C ILE A 93 6.42 -20.02 13.73
N ALA A 94 5.74 -20.60 12.75
CA ALA A 94 5.76 -20.07 11.39
C ALA A 94 4.98 -18.75 11.37
N ILE A 95 5.69 -17.65 11.11
CA ILE A 95 5.05 -16.36 10.92
C ILE A 95 4.64 -16.25 9.45
N PRO A 96 3.34 -16.08 9.13
CA PRO A 96 2.91 -15.95 7.75
C PRO A 96 3.50 -14.67 7.11
N ALA A 97 3.67 -14.69 5.78
CA ALA A 97 4.07 -13.48 5.06
C ALA A 97 2.86 -12.55 4.93
N LYS A 98 3.04 -11.26 5.23
CA LYS A 98 1.97 -10.25 5.07
C LYS A 98 1.67 -9.86 3.63
N VAL A 99 2.58 -10.21 2.72
CA VAL A 99 2.41 -10.02 1.29
C VAL A 99 2.50 -11.39 0.67
N HIS A 100 1.50 -11.79 -0.10
CA HIS A 100 1.48 -13.10 -0.70
C HIS A 100 0.92 -13.05 -2.11
N ASN A 101 1.53 -13.84 -3.00
CA ASN A 101 0.96 -14.13 -4.30
C ASN A 101 -0.02 -15.28 -4.12
N GLU A 102 -1.30 -14.97 -4.15
CA GLU A 102 -2.40 -15.91 -3.92
C GLU A 102 -2.45 -16.98 -5.02
N THR A 103 -2.07 -16.64 -6.25
CA THR A 103 -2.03 -17.56 -7.40
C THR A 103 -0.89 -18.58 -7.25
N GLN A 104 0.29 -18.12 -6.83
CA GLN A 104 1.49 -18.96 -6.72
C GLN A 104 1.67 -19.63 -5.35
N LYS A 105 0.88 -19.24 -4.33
CA LYS A 105 1.01 -19.69 -2.93
C LYS A 105 2.39 -19.41 -2.34
N THR A 106 2.94 -18.25 -2.67
CA THR A 106 4.24 -17.77 -2.18
C THR A 106 4.07 -16.50 -1.34
N GLY A 107 4.92 -16.35 -0.33
CA GLY A 107 4.97 -15.15 0.52
C GLY A 107 6.20 -14.29 0.21
N TYR A 108 6.10 -12.99 0.48
CA TYR A 108 7.13 -11.99 0.19
C TYR A 108 7.33 -11.05 1.39
N ALA A 109 8.53 -10.46 1.51
CA ALA A 109 8.85 -9.52 2.57
C ALA A 109 8.32 -8.10 2.27
N SER A 110 8.09 -7.78 0.99
CA SER A 110 7.50 -6.50 0.56
C SER A 110 6.56 -6.67 -0.65
N ILE A 111 5.76 -5.64 -0.93
CA ILE A 111 4.86 -5.62 -2.09
C ILE A 111 5.68 -5.59 -3.37
N GLN A 112 6.73 -4.75 -3.44
CA GLN A 112 7.56 -4.67 -4.65
C GLN A 112 8.25 -6.00 -4.98
N GLU A 113 8.73 -6.76 -3.98
CA GLU A 113 9.31 -8.09 -4.19
C GLU A 113 8.28 -9.07 -4.78
N ALA A 114 7.03 -9.04 -4.27
CA ALA A 114 5.94 -9.84 -4.80
C ALA A 114 5.60 -9.50 -6.26
N ILE A 115 5.58 -8.20 -6.59
CA ILE A 115 5.36 -7.71 -7.96
C ILE A 115 6.50 -8.11 -8.90
N GLU A 116 7.75 -8.15 -8.43
CA GLU A 116 8.89 -8.58 -9.22
C GLU A 116 8.89 -10.08 -9.54
N ALA A 117 8.35 -10.89 -8.62
CA ALA A 117 8.19 -12.33 -8.82
C ALA A 117 6.88 -12.71 -9.53
N ALA A 118 5.94 -11.77 -9.70
CA ALA A 118 4.65 -12.02 -10.30
C ALA A 118 4.76 -12.37 -11.79
N LYS A 119 3.83 -13.22 -12.24
CA LYS A 119 3.59 -13.56 -13.65
C LYS A 119 2.30 -12.87 -14.13
N GLU A 120 2.10 -12.88 -15.44
CA GLU A 120 0.90 -12.29 -16.04
C GLU A 120 -0.37 -12.89 -15.43
N GLY A 121 -1.27 -12.02 -14.95
CA GLY A 121 -2.54 -12.42 -14.35
C GLY A 121 -2.48 -12.81 -12.86
N ASP A 122 -1.31 -12.74 -12.21
CA ASP A 122 -1.21 -13.08 -10.78
C ASP A 122 -1.97 -12.09 -9.88
N THR A 123 -2.42 -12.60 -8.73
CA THR A 123 -3.04 -11.80 -7.67
C THR A 123 -2.10 -11.72 -6.48
N ILE A 124 -1.64 -10.51 -6.18
CA ILE A 124 -0.91 -10.16 -4.96
C ILE A 124 -1.89 -9.62 -3.94
N VAL A 125 -1.89 -10.23 -2.76
CA VAL A 125 -2.72 -9.85 -1.61
C VAL A 125 -1.84 -9.32 -0.50
N VAL A 126 -2.26 -8.20 0.07
CA VAL A 126 -1.54 -7.48 1.13
C VAL A 126 -2.41 -7.46 2.38
N ASP A 127 -1.92 -8.06 3.45
CA ASP A 127 -2.60 -8.07 4.75
C ASP A 127 -2.60 -6.66 5.40
N SER A 128 -3.30 -6.54 6.52
CA SER A 128 -3.31 -5.30 7.30
C SER A 128 -1.91 -4.88 7.75
N GLY A 129 -1.62 -3.58 7.65
CA GLY A 129 -0.34 -3.03 8.06
C GLY A 129 0.04 -1.75 7.33
N THR A 130 1.23 -1.25 7.67
CA THR A 130 1.84 -0.07 7.05
C THR A 130 3.04 -0.48 6.23
N TYR A 131 3.07 -0.06 4.96
CA TYR A 131 4.08 -0.40 3.98
C TYR A 131 4.71 0.89 3.45
N THR A 132 6.01 1.07 3.63
CA THR A 132 6.74 2.24 3.14
C THR A 132 7.62 1.82 1.96
N GLU A 133 7.08 1.92 0.76
CA GLU A 133 7.74 1.56 -0.49
C GLU A 133 7.05 2.23 -1.69
N ASN A 134 7.75 2.36 -2.82
CA ASN A 134 7.16 2.81 -4.07
C ASN A 134 7.00 1.60 -4.98
N ILE A 135 5.82 1.44 -5.58
CA ILE A 135 5.47 0.25 -6.36
C ILE A 135 5.53 0.56 -7.84
N THR A 136 6.27 -0.26 -8.59
CA THR A 136 6.27 -0.22 -10.05
C THR A 136 5.65 -1.49 -10.61
N MET A 137 4.41 -1.37 -11.07
CA MET A 137 3.63 -2.45 -11.66
C MET A 137 4.04 -2.62 -13.14
N LYS A 138 4.94 -3.57 -13.40
CA LYS A 138 5.53 -3.82 -14.73
C LYS A 138 5.04 -5.09 -15.42
N VAL A 139 4.20 -5.87 -14.74
CA VAL A 139 3.70 -7.16 -15.23
C VAL A 139 2.23 -6.99 -15.58
N LYS A 140 1.88 -7.36 -16.81
CA LYS A 140 0.52 -7.25 -17.34
C LYS A 140 -0.45 -8.11 -16.53
N GLY A 141 -1.68 -7.64 -16.35
CA GLY A 141 -2.73 -8.45 -15.73
C GLY A 141 -2.63 -8.62 -14.21
N VAL A 142 -1.61 -8.07 -13.55
CA VAL A 142 -1.43 -8.26 -12.10
C VAL A 142 -2.49 -7.48 -11.33
N THR A 143 -3.11 -8.18 -10.39
CA THR A 143 -4.00 -7.58 -9.38
C THR A 143 -3.23 -7.39 -8.09
N LEU A 144 -3.10 -6.14 -7.64
CA LEU A 144 -2.61 -5.79 -6.32
C LEU A 144 -3.81 -5.36 -5.46
N LYS A 145 -4.17 -6.17 -4.47
CA LYS A 145 -5.31 -5.90 -3.58
C LYS A 145 -4.94 -6.05 -2.10
N THR A 146 -5.70 -5.42 -1.23
CA THR A 146 -5.61 -5.65 0.21
C THR A 146 -6.54 -6.77 0.66
N ALA A 147 -6.22 -7.40 1.80
CA ALA A 147 -7.05 -8.45 2.38
C ALA A 147 -8.27 -7.88 3.11
N GLU A 148 -8.10 -6.75 3.81
CA GLU A 148 -9.09 -6.19 4.75
C GLU A 148 -9.55 -4.76 4.39
N GLY A 149 -9.11 -4.23 3.24
CA GLY A 149 -9.54 -2.94 2.73
C GLY A 149 -8.70 -1.73 3.19
N ALA A 150 -9.07 -0.56 2.67
CA ALA A 150 -8.24 0.64 2.75
C ALA A 150 -8.05 1.16 4.18
N GLU A 151 -9.00 0.91 5.06
CA GLU A 151 -8.92 1.34 6.47
C GLU A 151 -7.85 0.60 7.28
N LYS A 152 -7.37 -0.54 6.78
CA LYS A 152 -6.44 -1.43 7.49
C LYS A 152 -5.07 -1.55 6.85
N THR A 153 -4.93 -1.12 5.60
CA THR A 153 -3.68 -1.23 4.85
C THR A 153 -3.27 0.13 4.31
N LEU A 154 -2.19 0.66 4.89
CA LEU A 154 -1.59 1.94 4.53
C LEU A 154 -0.33 1.71 3.67
N LEU A 155 -0.31 2.26 2.46
CA LEU A 155 0.88 2.39 1.63
C LEU A 155 1.40 3.83 1.71
N ASN A 156 2.55 4.02 2.36
CA ASN A 156 3.30 5.27 2.35
C ASN A 156 4.22 5.31 1.12
N GLY A 157 3.72 5.86 0.02
CA GLY A 157 4.44 5.85 -1.24
C GLY A 157 3.59 6.21 -2.45
N GLU A 158 4.00 5.73 -3.60
CA GLU A 158 3.28 5.89 -4.87
C GLU A 158 3.22 4.56 -5.63
N ILE A 159 2.25 4.46 -6.54
CA ILE A 159 2.13 3.33 -7.47
C ILE A 159 2.26 3.85 -8.91
N ILE A 160 3.13 3.22 -9.69
CA ILE A 160 3.30 3.50 -11.11
C ILE A 160 2.83 2.27 -11.91
N ALA A 161 1.76 2.44 -12.68
CA ALA A 161 1.25 1.45 -13.62
C ALA A 161 1.96 1.57 -14.97
N ASN A 162 2.85 0.60 -15.26
CA ASN A 162 3.67 0.53 -16.48
C ASN A 162 3.28 -0.63 -17.42
N ALA A 163 2.21 -1.37 -17.11
CA ALA A 163 1.73 -2.48 -17.92
C ALA A 163 0.20 -2.47 -18.04
N ASP A 164 -0.33 -3.12 -19.07
CA ASP A 164 -1.77 -3.16 -19.28
C ASP A 164 -2.50 -4.06 -18.25
N ASN A 165 -3.81 -3.83 -18.11
CA ASN A 165 -4.72 -4.70 -17.36
C ASN A 165 -4.33 -4.88 -15.87
N ILE A 166 -3.74 -3.86 -15.26
CA ILE A 166 -3.39 -3.85 -13.84
C ILE A 166 -4.64 -3.56 -13.00
N THR A 167 -4.75 -4.15 -11.81
CA THR A 167 -5.69 -3.72 -10.78
C THR A 167 -4.96 -3.26 -9.52
N VAL A 168 -5.39 -2.13 -8.95
CA VAL A 168 -4.99 -1.61 -7.63
C VAL A 168 -6.26 -1.43 -6.79
N GLU A 169 -6.36 -2.19 -5.70
CA GLU A 169 -7.59 -2.27 -4.91
C GLU A 169 -7.39 -2.20 -3.40
N GLY A 170 -8.18 -1.35 -2.74
CA GLY A 170 -8.37 -1.44 -1.30
C GLY A 170 -7.25 -0.84 -0.45
N PHE A 171 -6.45 0.10 -0.94
CA PHE A 171 -5.37 0.72 -0.18
C PHE A 171 -5.77 2.12 0.32
N THR A 172 -5.33 2.49 1.53
CA THR A 172 -5.03 3.90 1.78
C THR A 172 -3.63 4.18 1.24
N ILE A 173 -3.51 5.07 0.25
CA ILE A 173 -2.22 5.50 -0.30
C ILE A 173 -1.93 6.92 0.20
N ASP A 174 -0.92 7.01 1.07
CA ASP A 174 -0.39 8.27 1.56
C ASP A 174 0.87 8.61 0.77
N GLY A 175 0.72 9.55 -0.17
CA GLY A 175 1.80 10.02 -1.01
C GLY A 175 2.46 11.29 -0.47
N LEU A 176 2.69 11.40 0.84
CA LEU A 176 3.40 12.53 1.42
C LEU A 176 4.72 12.81 0.66
N ASN A 177 4.89 14.07 0.23
CA ASN A 177 6.00 14.54 -0.61
C ASN A 177 6.07 13.90 -2.01
N LYS A 178 4.96 13.33 -2.51
CA LYS A 178 4.83 12.79 -3.87
C LYS A 178 3.98 13.68 -4.77
N ASP A 179 4.36 13.72 -6.05
CA ASP A 179 3.59 14.41 -7.08
C ASP A 179 2.24 13.75 -7.35
N ARG A 180 2.14 12.44 -7.13
CA ARG A 180 0.90 11.68 -7.24
C ARG A 180 0.87 10.46 -6.33
N CYS A 181 -0.33 9.95 -6.05
CA CYS A 181 -0.49 8.66 -5.40
C CYS A 181 -0.43 7.50 -6.43
N VAL A 182 -1.09 7.65 -7.59
CA VAL A 182 -1.06 6.67 -8.68
C VAL A 182 -0.74 7.34 -10.03
N GLN A 183 0.23 6.81 -10.76
CA GLN A 183 0.51 7.16 -12.15
C GLN A 183 0.01 6.09 -13.10
N LEU A 184 -0.73 6.49 -14.12
CA LEU A 184 -0.99 5.68 -15.30
C LEU A 184 0.01 6.08 -16.39
N ASN A 185 1.04 5.26 -16.60
CA ASN A 185 2.17 5.61 -17.45
C ASN A 185 2.09 4.91 -18.81
N GLY A 186 1.08 5.27 -19.61
CA GLY A 186 0.80 4.59 -20.89
C GLY A 186 0.23 3.18 -20.74
N ALA A 187 -0.15 2.80 -19.52
CA ALA A 187 -0.80 1.53 -19.23
C ALA A 187 -2.30 1.61 -19.54
N ASN A 188 -2.80 0.68 -20.36
CA ASN A 188 -4.22 0.60 -20.73
C ASN A 188 -4.98 -0.33 -19.79
N LYS A 189 -6.29 -0.09 -19.66
CA LYS A 189 -7.19 -0.94 -18.85
C LYS A 189 -6.75 -1.08 -17.40
N VAL A 190 -6.17 -0.02 -16.82
CA VAL A 190 -5.83 0.00 -15.40
C VAL A 190 -7.09 0.20 -14.59
N THR A 191 -7.34 -0.70 -13.64
CA THR A 191 -8.43 -0.60 -12.68
C THR A 191 -7.89 -0.10 -11.35
N VAL A 192 -8.43 1.02 -10.86
CA VAL A 192 -8.10 1.60 -9.56
C VAL A 192 -9.40 1.72 -8.78
N LYS A 193 -9.59 0.89 -7.75
CA LYS A 193 -10.87 0.84 -7.03
C LYS A 193 -10.77 0.71 -5.52
N ASN A 194 -11.77 1.22 -4.80
CA ASN A 194 -11.86 1.11 -3.35
C ASN A 194 -10.64 1.65 -2.58
N ASN A 195 -9.91 2.61 -3.16
CA ASN A 195 -8.74 3.21 -2.53
C ASN A 195 -9.07 4.55 -1.87
N VAL A 196 -8.24 4.96 -0.92
CA VAL A 196 -8.25 6.30 -0.32
C VAL A 196 -6.91 6.96 -0.61
N PHE A 197 -6.92 8.10 -1.32
CA PHE A 197 -5.70 8.84 -1.65
C PHE A 197 -5.53 10.05 -0.73
N LYS A 198 -4.36 10.19 -0.09
CA LYS A 198 -4.06 11.30 0.83
C LYS A 198 -2.67 11.86 0.58
N ASN A 199 -2.48 13.12 0.97
CA ASN A 199 -1.18 13.79 1.11
C ASN A 199 -0.27 13.83 -0.14
N CYS A 200 -0.77 13.42 -1.31
CA CYS A 200 -0.12 13.62 -2.60
C CYS A 200 -0.67 14.87 -3.32
N LEU A 201 0.14 15.45 -4.21
CA LEU A 201 -0.31 16.57 -5.03
C LEU A 201 -1.50 16.15 -5.92
N ARG A 202 -1.42 15.00 -6.62
CA ARG A 202 -2.50 14.43 -7.45
C ARG A 202 -2.90 13.03 -6.95
N GLY A 203 -4.17 12.71 -6.83
CA GLY A 203 -4.60 11.34 -6.52
C GLY A 203 -4.19 10.38 -7.63
N ILE A 204 -4.72 10.61 -8.84
CA ILE A 204 -4.38 9.83 -10.03
C ILE A 204 -3.89 10.78 -11.12
N GLN A 205 -2.81 10.40 -11.79
CA GLN A 205 -2.24 11.16 -12.91
C GLN A 205 -2.06 10.28 -14.15
N GLY A 206 -2.61 10.70 -15.28
CA GLY A 206 -2.21 10.19 -16.59
C GLY A 206 -0.88 10.81 -17.03
N ALA A 207 0.06 10.00 -17.52
CA ALA A 207 1.38 10.48 -17.95
C ALA A 207 2.00 9.58 -19.03
N GLY A 208 2.99 10.12 -19.75
CA GLY A 208 3.69 9.39 -20.81
C GLY A 208 2.83 9.23 -22.06
N ALA A 209 2.34 8.02 -22.32
CA ALA A 209 1.47 7.71 -23.45
C ALA A 209 0.00 7.55 -23.00
N ASN A 210 -0.89 7.26 -23.96
CA ASN A 210 -2.30 7.00 -23.68
C ASN A 210 -2.49 5.78 -22.75
N SER A 211 -3.29 5.98 -21.71
CA SER A 211 -3.81 5.01 -20.76
C SER A 211 -5.31 4.80 -21.02
N GLU A 212 -5.60 4.16 -22.16
CA GLU A 212 -6.97 3.98 -22.65
C GLU A 212 -7.78 3.02 -21.79
N SER A 213 -9.08 3.30 -21.67
CA SER A 213 -10.06 2.42 -21.00
C SER A 213 -9.73 2.11 -19.54
N SER A 214 -9.10 3.04 -18.84
CA SER A 214 -8.88 2.91 -17.40
C SER A 214 -10.21 2.99 -16.65
N ILE A 215 -10.30 2.30 -15.52
CA ILE A 215 -11.50 2.18 -14.68
C ILE A 215 -11.12 2.71 -13.29
N ILE A 216 -11.73 3.81 -12.87
CA ILE A 216 -11.47 4.46 -11.59
C ILE A 216 -12.78 4.49 -10.82
N THR A 217 -12.98 3.59 -9.87
CA THR A 217 -14.28 3.48 -9.19
C THR A 217 -14.19 3.43 -7.67
N ASP A 218 -15.17 4.01 -7.00
CA ASP A 218 -15.35 3.85 -5.55
C ASP A 218 -14.12 4.28 -4.73
N ASN A 219 -13.32 5.21 -5.26
CA ASN A 219 -12.17 5.76 -4.54
C ASN A 219 -12.55 7.05 -3.81
N VAL A 220 -11.82 7.35 -2.73
CA VAL A 220 -11.91 8.62 -1.99
C VAL A 220 -10.64 9.44 -2.25
N PHE A 221 -10.81 10.64 -2.78
CA PHE A 221 -9.71 11.57 -3.04
C PHE A 221 -9.66 12.66 -1.96
N GLU A 222 -8.73 12.53 -1.02
CA GLU A 222 -8.38 13.53 0.01
C GLU A 222 -7.04 14.19 -0.33
N THR A 223 -6.92 14.64 -1.57
CA THR A 223 -5.69 15.17 -2.17
C THR A 223 -5.86 16.63 -2.58
N ARG A 224 -4.79 17.28 -3.04
CA ARG A 224 -4.92 18.64 -3.58
C ARG A 224 -5.67 18.64 -4.92
N TYR A 225 -5.25 17.76 -5.82
CA TYR A 225 -5.87 17.46 -7.11
C TYR A 225 -6.37 16.02 -7.13
N GLY A 226 -7.59 15.76 -7.59
CA GLY A 226 -8.14 14.40 -7.66
C GLY A 226 -7.55 13.60 -8.83
N ILE A 227 -8.24 13.61 -9.97
CA ILE A 227 -7.74 13.02 -11.22
C ILE A 227 -7.21 14.14 -12.12
N ALA A 228 -5.92 14.16 -12.42
CA ALA A 228 -5.25 15.29 -13.07
C ALA A 228 -4.25 14.88 -14.17
N SER A 229 -3.80 15.87 -14.96
CA SER A 229 -2.92 15.69 -16.15
C SER A 229 -3.45 14.67 -17.16
N THR A 230 -4.75 14.68 -17.35
CA THR A 230 -5.53 13.63 -18.03
C THR A 230 -5.44 13.67 -19.56
N ASN A 231 -4.46 14.37 -20.14
CA ASN A 231 -4.24 14.46 -21.59
C ASN A 231 -4.02 13.10 -22.28
N THR A 232 -3.97 12.01 -21.52
CA THR A 232 -3.68 10.64 -21.97
C THR A 232 -4.71 9.63 -21.47
N MET A 233 -5.93 10.00 -21.08
CA MET A 233 -6.92 9.05 -20.50
C MET A 233 -8.21 8.94 -21.32
N PRO A 234 -8.16 8.40 -22.56
CA PRO A 234 -9.36 8.21 -23.37
C PRO A 234 -10.21 7.03 -22.85
N LYS A 235 -11.53 7.11 -23.08
CA LYS A 235 -12.53 6.10 -22.69
C LYS A 235 -12.52 5.76 -21.20
N LEU A 236 -12.29 6.77 -20.36
CA LEU A 236 -12.26 6.62 -18.92
C LEU A 236 -13.64 6.21 -18.39
N THR A 237 -13.67 5.21 -17.51
CA THR A 237 -14.81 4.94 -16.63
C THR A 237 -14.49 5.50 -15.26
N ALA A 238 -15.25 6.49 -14.78
CA ALA A 238 -15.05 7.11 -13.48
C ALA A 238 -16.37 7.24 -12.74
N THR A 239 -16.66 6.30 -11.83
CA THR A 239 -17.97 6.19 -11.16
C THR A 239 -17.83 5.88 -9.67
N GLY A 240 -18.76 6.35 -8.84
CA GLY A 240 -18.78 6.05 -7.41
C GLY A 240 -17.66 6.72 -6.60
N ASN A 241 -16.79 7.52 -7.23
CA ASN A 241 -15.71 8.18 -6.52
C ASN A 241 -16.23 9.35 -5.68
N LYS A 242 -15.52 9.64 -4.58
CA LYS A 242 -15.75 10.78 -3.71
C LYS A 242 -14.56 11.74 -3.79
N PHE A 243 -14.80 12.94 -4.30
CA PHE A 243 -13.80 14.00 -4.40
C PHE A 243 -13.93 14.97 -3.22
N ALA A 244 -12.99 14.87 -2.28
CA ALA A 244 -12.81 15.79 -1.16
C ALA A 244 -11.53 16.64 -1.33
N CYS A 245 -11.19 16.95 -2.58
CA CYS A 245 -9.96 17.63 -2.95
C CYS A 245 -9.94 19.10 -2.51
N SER A 246 -8.75 19.69 -2.30
CA SER A 246 -8.67 21.10 -1.86
C SER A 246 -8.69 22.13 -2.99
N ASP A 247 -8.22 21.78 -4.19
CA ASP A 247 -8.03 22.74 -5.29
C ASP A 247 -8.82 22.35 -6.55
N GLU A 248 -8.69 21.10 -7.00
CA GLU A 248 -9.31 20.61 -8.24
C GLU A 248 -9.71 19.15 -8.07
N ALA A 249 -10.95 18.81 -8.37
CA ALA A 249 -11.40 17.43 -8.29
C ALA A 249 -11.00 16.64 -9.54
N VAL A 250 -11.22 17.23 -10.71
CA VAL A 250 -10.86 16.64 -11.99
C VAL A 250 -10.37 17.73 -12.93
N GLY A 251 -9.16 17.56 -13.46
CA GLY A 251 -8.64 18.37 -14.55
C GLY A 251 -8.88 17.68 -15.87
N LEU A 252 -9.56 18.32 -16.82
CA LEU A 252 -9.88 17.76 -18.13
C LEU A 252 -8.88 18.22 -19.17
N GLY A 253 -8.00 17.30 -19.56
CA GLY A 253 -7.08 17.45 -20.68
C GLY A 253 -7.71 17.14 -22.03
N THR A 254 -7.03 17.52 -23.13
CA THR A 254 -7.52 17.29 -24.51
C THR A 254 -7.67 15.83 -24.89
N GLY A 255 -6.93 14.93 -24.24
CA GLY A 255 -7.04 13.47 -24.44
C GLY A 255 -8.01 12.76 -23.50
N VAL A 256 -8.85 13.49 -22.75
CA VAL A 256 -9.90 12.85 -21.94
C VAL A 256 -11.16 12.65 -22.75
N SER A 257 -11.64 11.42 -22.75
CA SER A 257 -13.02 11.09 -23.05
C SER A 257 -13.53 10.08 -22.03
N VAL A 258 -14.85 10.00 -21.90
CA VAL A 258 -15.52 9.01 -21.05
C VAL A 258 -16.06 7.87 -21.90
N ILE A 259 -16.27 6.71 -21.29
CA ILE A 259 -16.59 5.46 -21.97
C ILE A 259 -17.85 5.52 -22.86
N ASP A 260 -18.80 6.42 -22.55
CA ASP A 260 -20.06 6.58 -23.27
C ASP A 260 -20.05 7.76 -24.26
N ASP A 261 -18.88 8.37 -24.48
CA ASP A 261 -18.67 9.53 -25.36
C ASP A 261 -19.56 10.75 -25.02
N SER A 262 -20.12 10.80 -23.80
CA SER A 262 -20.88 11.95 -23.31
C SER A 262 -19.97 13.12 -22.94
N ASP A 263 -20.56 14.27 -22.58
CA ASP A 263 -19.77 15.36 -22.04
C ASP A 263 -19.05 14.92 -20.76
N VAL A 264 -17.72 15.05 -20.78
CA VAL A 264 -16.85 14.53 -19.73
C VAL A 264 -17.18 15.13 -18.37
N ALA A 265 -17.42 16.44 -18.29
CA ALA A 265 -17.71 17.09 -17.01
C ALA A 265 -19.09 16.66 -16.47
N ALA A 266 -20.11 16.62 -17.33
CA ALA A 266 -21.45 16.14 -16.97
C ALA A 266 -21.42 14.68 -16.50
N TYR A 267 -20.65 13.82 -17.18
CA TYR A 267 -20.43 12.44 -16.76
C TYR A 267 -19.84 12.37 -15.35
N PHE A 268 -18.79 13.16 -15.07
CA PHE A 268 -18.16 13.18 -13.76
C PHE A 268 -19.16 13.59 -12.66
N TYR A 269 -19.89 14.70 -12.85
CA TYR A 269 -20.88 15.17 -11.87
C TYR A 269 -22.04 14.21 -11.65
N LYS A 270 -22.49 13.51 -12.69
CA LYS A 270 -23.58 12.54 -12.60
C LYS A 270 -23.17 11.28 -11.83
N ASN A 271 -21.95 10.81 -12.05
CA ASN A 271 -21.53 9.49 -11.59
C ASN A 271 -20.66 9.50 -10.32
N ASN A 272 -20.29 10.68 -9.79
CA ASN A 272 -19.40 10.80 -8.65
C ASN A 272 -19.90 11.82 -7.63
N THR A 273 -19.43 11.70 -6.40
CA THR A 273 -19.75 12.63 -5.32
C THR A 273 -18.65 13.68 -5.19
N PHE A 274 -19.01 14.95 -5.26
CA PHE A 274 -18.11 16.08 -5.01
C PHE A 274 -18.54 16.73 -3.70
N ILE A 275 -17.60 16.95 -2.77
CA ILE A 275 -17.91 17.68 -1.55
C ILE A 275 -18.15 19.16 -1.90
N ASP A 276 -19.29 19.68 -1.50
CA ASP A 276 -19.67 21.07 -1.78
C ASP A 276 -18.63 22.05 -1.24
N GLY A 277 -18.27 23.05 -2.06
CA GLY A 277 -17.30 24.09 -1.71
C GLY A 277 -15.83 23.66 -1.65
N LYS A 278 -15.50 22.41 -2.01
CA LYS A 278 -14.12 21.89 -1.95
C LYS A 278 -13.34 22.09 -3.24
N ALA A 279 -13.78 21.50 -4.36
CA ALA A 279 -13.03 21.60 -5.62
C ALA A 279 -13.90 21.39 -6.87
N PRO A 280 -13.73 22.19 -7.94
CA PRO A 280 -14.47 22.06 -9.20
C PRO A 280 -13.87 21.01 -10.14
N VAL A 281 -14.62 20.66 -11.18
CA VAL A 281 -14.08 20.12 -12.42
C VAL A 281 -13.57 21.29 -13.26
N ILE A 282 -12.31 21.24 -13.71
CA ILE A 282 -11.70 22.29 -14.52
C ILE A 282 -11.42 21.77 -15.93
N ASP A 283 -11.94 22.46 -16.93
CA ASP A 283 -11.71 22.17 -18.34
C ASP A 283 -10.50 22.95 -18.87
N TYR A 284 -9.50 22.22 -19.39
CA TYR A 284 -8.31 22.80 -20.00
C TYR A 284 -8.29 22.62 -21.52
N ARG A 285 -9.31 21.97 -22.12
CA ARG A 285 -9.33 21.56 -23.53
C ARG A 285 -9.42 22.74 -24.51
N SER A 286 -9.91 23.89 -24.05
CA SER A 286 -9.94 25.14 -24.82
C SER A 286 -8.64 25.95 -24.74
N GLY A 287 -7.62 25.47 -24.02
CA GLY A 287 -6.38 26.21 -23.75
C GLY A 287 -6.46 27.21 -22.60
N THR A 288 -7.63 27.38 -21.98
CA THR A 288 -7.85 28.21 -20.79
C THR A 288 -8.49 27.38 -19.69
N ALA A 289 -7.93 27.44 -18.47
CA ALA A 289 -8.48 26.77 -17.30
C ALA A 289 -9.87 27.35 -16.97
N THR A 290 -10.92 26.59 -17.26
CA THR A 290 -12.31 27.04 -17.14
C THR A 290 -13.06 26.13 -16.17
N PRO A 291 -13.46 26.63 -14.98
CA PRO A 291 -14.30 25.85 -14.08
C PRO A 291 -15.64 25.51 -14.75
N VAL A 292 -16.01 24.23 -14.74
CA VAL A 292 -17.31 23.77 -15.26
C VAL A 292 -18.32 23.83 -14.11
N LYS A 293 -19.47 24.47 -14.36
CA LYS A 293 -20.54 24.51 -13.36
C LYS A 293 -21.18 23.12 -13.23
N LYS A 294 -21.45 22.72 -11.99
CA LYS A 294 -22.30 21.56 -11.70
C LYS A 294 -23.67 21.80 -12.36
N PRO A 295 -24.15 20.89 -13.24
CA PRO A 295 -25.44 21.03 -13.90
C PRO A 295 -26.61 21.00 -12.93
#